data_AF-A0A844I9M4-F1
#
_entry.id   AF-A0A844I9M4-F1
#
_cell.length_a   1.000
_cell.length_b   1.000
_cell.length_c   1.000
_cell.angle_alpha   90.00
_cell.angle_beta   90.00
_cell.angle_gamma   90.00
#
_symmetry.space_group_name_H-M   'P 1'
#
loop_
_entity.id
_entity.type
_entity.pdbx_description
1 polymer ?
#
loop_
_entity_poly.entity_id
_entity_poly.type
_entity_poly.pdbx_seq_one_letter_code
_entity_poly.pdbx_strand_id
1 'polypeptide(L)'
;MQRKFSQLTAILVFGLVNIMALSTTVKAQDSEVHCRNVIANAKNRLQKVPNVLVEQVWTRNNKENYSDFPQGRPIEYIFYLTGSKHNGRMIEIGIKKVENSPQFLKFISQEIINKCNSVSSVSFGNVLSPGCGRIFGLMPDGTVNEFQDVDVSSGRQLKWGESFCN
;
A
#
# COMPACT_ATOMS: atom_id res chain seq x y z
N MET A 1 66.51 -41.59 -40.37
CA MET A 1 66.68 -41.42 -38.91
C MET A 1 65.66 -40.38 -38.44
N GLN A 2 64.74 -40.78 -37.53
CA GLN A 2 63.90 -39.96 -36.61
C GLN A 2 62.86 -38.97 -37.20
N ARG A 3 61.55 -39.26 -37.07
CA ARG A 3 60.56 -38.89 -36.00
C ARG A 3 59.84 -37.55 -36.31
N LYS A 4 58.61 -37.58 -36.83
CA LYS A 4 57.28 -37.60 -36.15
C LYS A 4 56.94 -36.32 -35.35
N PHE A 5 55.85 -35.66 -35.77
CA PHE A 5 54.78 -34.93 -35.02
C PHE A 5 55.22 -33.96 -33.91
N SER A 6 54.68 -32.74 -33.76
CA SER A 6 53.28 -32.36 -33.78
C SER A 6 53.14 -30.83 -33.77
N GLN A 7 52.04 -30.32 -34.35
CA GLN A 7 51.60 -28.93 -34.30
C GLN A 7 51.16 -28.54 -32.88
N LEU A 8 51.34 -27.26 -32.50
CA LEU A 8 50.61 -26.61 -31.40
C LEU A 8 50.40 -25.13 -31.78
N THR A 9 49.24 -24.87 -32.39
CA THR A 9 48.65 -23.55 -32.60
C THR A 9 48.15 -23.00 -31.27
N ALA A 10 48.71 -21.89 -30.79
CA ALA A 10 48.17 -21.16 -29.66
C ALA A 10 47.01 -20.27 -30.14
N ILE A 11 45.77 -20.71 -29.86
CA ILE A 11 44.55 -19.92 -30.08
C ILE A 11 44.35 -19.06 -28.82
N LEU A 12 44.59 -17.75 -28.93
CA LEU A 12 44.18 -16.78 -27.92
C LEU A 12 42.68 -16.52 -28.08
N VAL A 13 41.88 -17.10 -27.17
CA VAL A 13 40.44 -16.89 -27.08
C VAL A 13 40.18 -15.49 -26.53
N PHE A 14 39.59 -14.62 -27.35
CA PHE A 14 39.00 -13.37 -26.89
C PHE A 14 37.79 -13.70 -26.01
N GLY A 15 37.93 -13.53 -24.71
CA GLY A 15 36.81 -13.59 -23.76
C GLY A 15 35.88 -12.40 -23.97
N LEU A 16 34.74 -12.62 -24.61
CA LEU A 16 33.61 -11.69 -24.59
C LEU A 16 33.04 -11.65 -23.17
N VAL A 17 33.35 -10.58 -22.45
CA VAL A 17 32.67 -10.25 -21.19
C VAL A 17 31.26 -9.83 -21.55
N ASN A 18 30.30 -10.75 -21.40
CA ASN A 18 28.88 -10.43 -21.37
C ASN A 18 28.62 -9.57 -20.13
N ILE A 19 28.68 -8.25 -20.30
CA ILE A 19 28.13 -7.31 -19.34
C ILE A 19 26.61 -7.37 -19.52
N MET A 20 25.98 -8.38 -18.92
CA MET A 20 24.55 -8.30 -18.59
C MET A 20 24.42 -7.25 -17.49
N ALA A 21 24.38 -5.97 -17.89
CA ALA A 21 23.94 -4.91 -17.02
C ALA A 21 22.46 -5.16 -16.72
N LEU A 22 22.21 -5.79 -15.57
CA LEU A 22 20.88 -5.98 -15.02
C LEU A 22 20.35 -4.59 -14.62
N SER A 23 19.57 -3.97 -15.50
CA SER A 23 18.88 -2.70 -15.25
C SER A 23 17.71 -2.92 -14.28
N THR A 24 17.97 -3.21 -13.00
CA THR A 24 16.90 -3.45 -12.01
C THR A 24 16.63 -2.27 -11.08
N THR A 25 17.42 -1.21 -11.11
CA THR A 25 17.32 -0.15 -10.07
C THR A 25 16.39 1.00 -10.44
N VAL A 26 16.05 1.21 -11.72
CA VAL A 26 15.29 2.40 -12.15
C VAL A 26 13.80 2.32 -11.78
N LYS A 27 13.15 1.14 -11.92
CA LYS A 27 11.71 1.01 -11.66
C LYS A 27 11.32 1.07 -10.17
N ALA A 28 12.19 0.58 -9.28
CA ALA A 28 11.88 0.52 -7.85
C ALA A 28 11.86 1.92 -7.22
N GLN A 29 12.85 2.76 -7.55
CA GLN A 29 13.01 4.09 -6.98
C GLN A 29 11.92 5.07 -7.45
N ASP A 30 11.54 5.00 -8.73
CA ASP A 30 10.42 5.78 -9.27
C ASP A 30 9.08 5.39 -8.63
N SER A 31 8.87 4.10 -8.37
CA SER A 31 7.63 3.62 -7.72
C SER A 31 7.47 4.12 -6.29
N GLU A 32 8.57 4.28 -5.56
CA GLU A 32 8.57 4.72 -4.17
C GLU A 32 8.32 6.24 -4.07
N VAL A 33 9.01 7.04 -4.89
CA VAL A 33 8.78 8.49 -4.99
C VAL A 33 7.35 8.76 -5.46
N HIS A 34 6.87 8.02 -6.46
CA HIS A 34 5.51 8.15 -6.96
C HIS A 34 4.49 7.85 -5.87
N CYS A 35 4.66 6.75 -5.14
CA CYS A 35 3.74 6.39 -4.06
C CYS A 35 3.70 7.44 -2.96
N ARG A 36 4.86 7.98 -2.53
CA ARG A 36 4.91 9.09 -1.56
C ARG A 36 4.08 10.29 -1.99
N ASN A 37 4.18 10.69 -3.26
CA ASN A 37 3.38 11.80 -3.79
C ASN A 37 1.88 11.50 -3.78
N VAL A 38 1.49 10.26 -4.08
CA VAL A 38 0.08 9.84 -4.04
C VAL A 38 -0.46 9.86 -2.62
N ILE A 39 0.32 9.41 -1.63
CA ILE A 39 -0.05 9.49 -0.20
C ILE A 39 -0.16 10.94 0.27
N ALA A 40 0.77 11.81 -0.12
CA ALA A 40 0.70 13.24 0.18
C ALA A 40 -0.56 13.90 -0.43
N ASN A 41 -0.90 13.53 -1.67
CA ASN A 41 -2.13 14.00 -2.32
C ASN A 41 -3.39 13.50 -1.61
N ALA A 42 -3.42 12.24 -1.16
CA ALA A 42 -4.51 11.70 -0.36
C ALA A 42 -4.69 12.49 0.95
N LYS A 43 -3.59 12.76 1.67
CA LYS A 43 -3.59 13.60 2.87
C LYS A 43 -4.17 14.99 2.57
N ASN A 44 -3.71 15.64 1.50
CA ASN A 44 -4.21 16.95 1.09
C ASN A 44 -5.72 16.93 0.76
N ARG A 45 -6.22 15.87 0.10
CA ARG A 45 -7.65 15.72 -0.19
C ARG A 45 -8.49 15.60 1.09
N LEU A 46 -8.04 14.81 2.06
CA LEU A 46 -8.71 14.68 3.36
C LEU A 46 -8.76 16.02 4.10
N GLN A 47 -7.65 16.75 4.13
CA GLN A 47 -7.55 18.05 4.81
C GLN A 47 -8.28 19.20 4.11
N LYS A 48 -8.75 19.00 2.87
CA LYS A 48 -9.67 19.96 2.21
C LYS A 48 -11.07 19.91 2.80
N VAL A 49 -11.43 18.84 3.52
CA VAL A 49 -12.70 18.80 4.25
C VAL A 49 -12.57 19.70 5.47
N PRO A 50 -13.48 20.69 5.67
CA PRO A 50 -13.39 21.60 6.80
C PRO A 50 -13.32 20.87 8.13
N ASN A 51 -12.43 21.33 9.01
CA ASN A 51 -12.19 20.76 10.34
C ASN A 51 -11.66 19.32 10.34
N VAL A 52 -11.05 18.84 9.26
CA VAL A 52 -10.36 17.55 9.21
C VAL A 52 -8.85 17.77 9.19
N LEU A 53 -8.17 17.05 10.07
CA LEU A 53 -6.73 16.94 10.12
C LEU A 53 -6.35 15.47 9.98
N VAL A 54 -5.21 15.21 9.36
CA VAL A 54 -4.57 13.88 9.38
C VAL A 54 -3.48 13.94 10.42
N GLU A 55 -3.74 13.35 11.58
CA GLU A 55 -2.83 13.33 12.71
C GLU A 55 -1.58 12.51 12.37
N GLN A 56 -1.79 11.31 11.83
CA GLN A 56 -0.73 10.40 11.44
C GLN A 56 -1.12 9.59 10.21
N VAL A 57 -0.09 9.14 9.50
CA VAL A 57 -0.18 8.12 8.47
C VAL A 57 0.89 7.08 8.76
N TRP A 58 0.50 5.83 8.95
CA TRP A 58 1.46 4.73 9.12
C TRP A 58 1.13 3.58 8.18
N THR A 59 2.02 2.60 8.16
CA THR A 59 1.84 1.39 7.36
C THR A 59 1.73 0.17 8.27
N ARG A 60 1.00 -0.84 7.80
CA ARG A 60 0.92 -2.16 8.42
C ARG A 60 1.18 -3.22 7.37
N ASN A 61 1.73 -4.36 7.79
CA ASN A 61 1.87 -5.52 6.93
C ASN A 61 0.64 -6.43 7.06
N ASN A 62 -0.14 -6.54 5.99
CA ASN A 62 -1.37 -7.34 5.94
C ASN A 62 -1.14 -8.84 6.14
N LYS A 63 0.10 -9.34 5.97
CA LYS A 63 0.46 -10.74 6.25
C LYS A 63 0.18 -11.15 7.70
N GLU A 64 0.17 -10.19 8.62
CA GLU A 64 -0.05 -10.44 10.04
C GLU A 64 -1.52 -10.75 10.35
N ASN A 65 -2.45 -10.25 9.51
CA ASN A 65 -3.89 -10.36 9.76
C ASN A 65 -4.59 -11.30 8.77
N TYR A 66 -4.14 -11.33 7.52
CA TYR A 66 -4.76 -12.06 6.42
C TYR A 66 -3.78 -13.05 5.82
N SER A 67 -4.16 -14.32 5.73
CA SER A 67 -3.35 -15.35 5.05
C SER A 67 -3.55 -15.33 3.53
N ASP A 68 -4.67 -14.79 3.05
CA ASP A 68 -5.13 -14.74 1.66
C ASP A 68 -5.04 -13.34 1.02
N PHE A 69 -4.27 -12.43 1.62
CA PHE A 69 -4.01 -11.10 1.04
C PHE A 69 -3.39 -11.18 -0.37
N PRO A 70 -3.55 -10.14 -1.21
CA PRO A 70 -2.95 -10.08 -2.54
C PRO A 70 -1.43 -10.23 -2.52
N GLN A 71 -0.92 -11.33 -3.09
CA GLN A 71 0.51 -11.64 -3.09
C GLN A 71 1.33 -10.54 -3.77
N GLY A 72 2.49 -10.23 -3.19
CA GLY A 72 3.34 -9.12 -3.64
C GLY A 72 2.86 -7.72 -3.25
N ARG A 73 1.68 -7.60 -2.61
CA ARG A 73 1.10 -6.32 -2.16
C ARG A 73 0.80 -6.35 -0.65
N PRO A 74 1.80 -6.44 0.23
CA PRO A 74 1.55 -6.66 1.66
C PRO A 74 1.15 -5.40 2.43
N ILE A 75 1.23 -4.21 1.84
CA ILE A 75 1.13 -2.96 2.61
C ILE A 75 -0.31 -2.47 2.73
N GLU A 76 -0.70 -2.13 3.95
CA GLU A 76 -1.84 -1.27 4.26
C GLU A 76 -1.32 0.14 4.61
N TYR A 77 -1.95 1.18 4.07
CA TYR A 77 -1.79 2.55 4.58
C TYR A 77 -2.95 2.91 5.50
N ILE A 78 -2.65 3.45 6.68
CA ILE A 78 -3.65 3.81 7.67
C ILE A 78 -3.59 5.32 7.89
N PHE A 79 -4.67 6.02 7.55
CA PHE A 79 -4.86 7.45 7.80
C PHE A 79 -5.63 7.63 9.10
N TYR A 80 -5.01 8.27 10.08
CA TYR A 80 -5.64 8.54 11.37
C TYR A 80 -6.11 9.98 11.44
N LEU A 81 -7.44 10.14 11.46
CA LEU A 81 -8.11 11.41 11.33
C LEU A 81 -8.45 12.03 12.69
N THR A 82 -8.27 13.34 12.78
CA THR A 82 -8.66 14.14 13.94
C THR A 82 -9.31 15.45 13.49
N GLY A 83 -9.89 16.17 14.44
CA GLY A 83 -10.62 17.40 14.20
C GLY A 83 -9.81 18.63 14.57
N SER A 84 -10.05 19.75 13.89
CA SER A 84 -9.55 21.04 14.37
C SER A 84 -10.05 21.33 15.79
N LYS A 85 -9.24 22.02 16.59
CA LYS A 85 -9.62 22.43 17.95
C LYS A 85 -10.09 23.88 17.97
N HIS A 86 -11.21 24.14 18.64
CA HIS A 86 -11.69 25.47 18.96
C HIS A 86 -11.92 25.57 20.47
N ASN A 87 -11.26 26.53 21.13
CA ASN A 87 -11.26 26.67 22.59
C ASN A 87 -10.91 25.36 23.33
N GLY A 88 -9.91 24.63 22.83
CA GLY A 88 -9.45 23.37 23.41
C GLY A 88 -10.35 22.16 23.12
N ARG A 89 -11.52 22.34 22.50
CA ARG A 89 -12.44 21.26 22.13
C ARG A 89 -12.32 20.90 20.66
N MET A 90 -12.32 19.60 20.36
CA MET A 90 -12.26 19.11 18.99
C MET A 90 -13.60 19.30 18.29
N ILE A 91 -13.55 19.71 17.02
CA ILE A 91 -14.71 19.80 16.13
C ILE A 91 -14.81 18.49 15.34
N GLU A 92 -15.83 17.69 15.65
CA GLU A 92 -16.00 16.34 15.09
C GLU A 92 -16.70 16.30 13.72
N ILE A 93 -17.39 17.37 13.36
CA ILE A 93 -18.29 17.40 12.19
C ILE A 93 -17.54 17.05 10.89
N GLY A 94 -16.30 17.53 10.76
CA GLY A 94 -15.44 17.21 9.62
C GLY A 94 -15.14 15.72 9.52
N ILE A 95 -14.72 15.11 10.64
CA ILE A 95 -14.41 13.68 10.72
C ILE A 95 -15.65 12.85 10.37
N LYS A 96 -16.79 13.13 11.01
CA LYS A 96 -18.06 12.43 10.76
C LYS A 96 -18.49 12.56 9.30
N LYS A 97 -18.25 13.70 8.65
CA LYS A 97 -18.55 13.89 7.24
C LYS A 97 -17.68 13.00 6.34
N VAL A 98 -16.40 12.85 6.66
CA VAL A 98 -15.49 11.95 5.92
C VAL A 98 -15.89 10.49 6.13
N GLU A 99 -16.12 10.09 7.36
CA GLU A 99 -16.53 8.74 7.75
C GLU A 99 -17.83 8.30 7.07
N ASN A 100 -18.80 9.21 6.96
CA ASN A 100 -20.07 8.96 6.27
C ASN A 100 -19.99 9.12 4.74
N SER A 101 -18.79 9.21 4.15
CA SER A 101 -18.61 9.35 2.71
C SER A 101 -17.78 8.18 2.12
N PRO A 102 -18.35 6.96 2.06
CA PRO A 102 -17.64 5.79 1.54
C PRO A 102 -17.16 5.97 0.10
N GLN A 103 -17.90 6.71 -0.74
CA GLN A 103 -17.46 7.02 -2.11
C GLN A 103 -16.19 7.87 -2.15
N PHE A 104 -16.06 8.86 -1.26
CA PHE A 104 -14.87 9.70 -1.16
C PHE A 104 -13.65 8.90 -0.68
N LEU A 105 -13.84 8.07 0.34
CA LEU A 105 -12.79 7.19 0.88
C LEU A 105 -12.37 6.12 -0.13
N LYS A 106 -13.33 5.50 -0.83
CA LYS A 106 -13.08 4.57 -1.93
C LYS A 106 -12.27 5.23 -3.05
N PHE A 107 -12.62 6.45 -3.44
CA PHE A 107 -11.89 7.18 -4.47
C PHE A 107 -10.42 7.41 -4.07
N ILE A 108 -10.15 7.85 -2.85
CA ILE A 108 -8.77 8.02 -2.34
C ILE A 108 -8.03 6.68 -2.34
N SER A 109 -8.68 5.63 -1.87
CA SER A 109 -8.10 4.28 -1.78
C SER A 109 -7.76 3.73 -3.16
N GLN A 110 -8.65 3.91 -4.15
CA GLN A 110 -8.41 3.56 -5.54
C GLN A 110 -7.19 4.25 -6.11
N GLU A 111 -7.03 5.56 -5.87
CA GLU A 111 -5.85 6.28 -6.34
C GLU A 111 -4.55 5.71 -5.74
N ILE A 112 -4.54 5.45 -4.43
CA ILE A 112 -3.36 4.89 -3.74
C ILE A 112 -3.06 3.49 -4.25
N ILE A 113 -4.05 2.58 -4.18
CA ILE A 113 -3.87 1.18 -4.57
C ILE A 113 -3.47 1.08 -6.05
N ASN A 114 -4.07 1.84 -6.95
CA ASN A 114 -3.74 1.71 -8.39
C ASN A 114 -2.36 2.27 -8.74
N LYS A 115 -1.82 3.20 -7.95
CA LYS A 115 -0.53 3.87 -8.20
C LYS A 115 0.61 3.32 -7.35
N CYS A 116 0.32 2.64 -6.26
CA CYS A 116 1.29 2.04 -5.34
C CYS A 116 1.23 0.51 -5.40
N ASN A 117 2.10 -0.11 -6.20
CA ASN A 117 2.06 -1.55 -6.46
C ASN A 117 2.23 -2.43 -5.21
N SER A 118 2.90 -1.95 -4.15
CA SER A 118 3.06 -2.69 -2.88
C SER A 118 1.85 -2.63 -1.95
N VAL A 119 0.88 -1.75 -2.23
CA VAL A 119 -0.28 -1.49 -1.36
C VAL A 119 -1.47 -2.33 -1.77
N SER A 120 -2.08 -3.05 -0.84
CA SER A 120 -3.31 -3.82 -1.08
C SER A 120 -4.53 -3.24 -0.39
N SER A 121 -4.37 -2.44 0.66
CA SER A 121 -5.48 -1.79 1.35
C SER A 121 -5.14 -0.40 1.87
N VAL A 122 -6.19 0.39 2.11
CA VAL A 122 -6.14 1.69 2.77
C VAL A 122 -7.23 1.74 3.83
N SER A 123 -6.87 2.17 5.03
CA SER A 123 -7.79 2.31 6.16
C SER A 123 -7.89 3.76 6.63
N PHE A 124 -9.08 4.15 7.05
CA PHE A 124 -9.39 5.46 7.61
C PHE A 124 -9.95 5.29 9.02
N GLY A 125 -9.06 5.37 10.00
CA GLY A 125 -9.43 5.41 11.42
C GLY A 125 -9.55 6.84 11.93
N ASN A 126 -10.13 7.01 13.11
CA ASN A 126 -10.24 8.33 13.73
C ASN A 126 -10.16 8.28 15.26
N VAL A 127 -9.90 9.44 15.86
CA VAL A 127 -9.76 9.60 17.31
C VAL A 127 -11.05 9.40 18.11
N LEU A 128 -12.22 9.42 17.47
CA LEU A 128 -13.51 9.19 18.13
C LEU A 128 -13.79 7.69 18.32
N SER A 129 -13.30 6.86 17.40
CA SER A 129 -13.48 5.41 17.39
C SER A 129 -12.12 4.72 17.22
N PRO A 130 -11.21 4.82 18.20
CA PRO A 130 -9.88 4.25 18.09
C PRO A 130 -9.93 2.73 17.92
N GLY A 131 -9.16 2.21 16.97
CA GLY A 131 -9.12 0.78 16.64
C GLY A 131 -10.18 0.33 15.62
N CYS A 132 -11.13 1.20 15.27
CA CYS A 132 -12.09 0.99 14.20
C CYS A 132 -11.82 1.95 13.04
N GLY A 133 -12.16 1.53 11.83
CA GLY A 133 -12.08 2.40 10.67
C GLY A 133 -12.41 1.69 9.38
N ARG A 134 -12.87 2.46 8.40
CA ARG A 134 -13.26 1.92 7.10
C ARG A 134 -12.04 1.48 6.31
N ILE A 135 -11.99 0.20 5.95
CA ILE A 135 -10.92 -0.39 5.16
C ILE A 135 -11.41 -0.60 3.73
N PHE A 136 -10.61 -0.16 2.76
CA PHE A 136 -10.82 -0.44 1.35
C PHE A 136 -9.62 -1.21 0.81
N GLY A 137 -9.84 -2.33 0.12
CA GLY A 137 -8.74 -3.10 -0.43
C GLY A 137 -9.00 -3.65 -1.83
N LEU A 138 -7.90 -4.12 -2.43
CA LEU A 138 -7.85 -4.72 -3.75
C LEU A 138 -8.45 -6.12 -3.72
N MET A 139 -9.60 -6.29 -4.34
CA MET A 139 -10.30 -7.57 -4.46
C MET A 139 -9.66 -8.46 -5.53
N PRO A 140 -9.93 -9.78 -5.52
CA PRO A 140 -9.41 -10.72 -6.53
C PRO A 140 -9.79 -10.38 -7.98
N ASP A 141 -10.91 -9.70 -8.19
CA ASP A 141 -11.37 -9.21 -9.50
C ASP A 141 -10.64 -7.93 -9.97
N GLY A 142 -9.68 -7.44 -9.18
CA GLY A 142 -8.92 -6.22 -9.44
C GLY A 142 -9.64 -4.92 -9.06
N THR A 143 -10.86 -5.00 -8.54
CA THR A 143 -11.59 -3.83 -8.06
C THR A 143 -11.15 -3.43 -6.66
N VAL A 144 -11.41 -2.19 -6.25
CA VAL A 144 -11.20 -1.73 -4.88
C VAL A 144 -12.55 -1.58 -4.21
N ASN A 145 -12.79 -2.35 -3.15
CA ASN A 145 -14.05 -2.35 -2.41
C ASN A 145 -13.80 -2.20 -0.91
N GLU A 146 -14.82 -1.69 -0.23
CA GLU A 146 -14.85 -1.64 1.23
C GLU A 146 -14.87 -3.07 1.77
N PHE A 147 -14.15 -3.30 2.84
CA PHE A 147 -14.18 -4.58 3.54
C PHE A 147 -15.54 -4.76 4.20
N GLN A 148 -15.99 -6.00 4.31
CA GLN A 148 -17.20 -6.36 5.01
C GLN A 148 -16.93 -6.43 6.51
N ASP A 149 -17.77 -5.78 7.29
CA ASP A 149 -17.74 -5.93 8.75
C ASP A 149 -18.30 -7.31 9.14
N VAL A 150 -17.56 -8.04 9.96
CA VAL A 150 -17.91 -9.38 10.43
C VAL A 150 -17.80 -9.46 11.95
N ASP A 151 -18.63 -10.30 12.56
CA ASP A 151 -18.66 -10.43 14.02
C ASP A 151 -17.38 -11.09 14.57
N VAL A 152 -16.80 -10.41 15.56
CA VAL A 152 -15.63 -10.81 16.37
C VAL A 152 -15.85 -12.14 17.09
N SER A 153 -17.11 -12.52 17.36
CA SER A 153 -17.49 -13.75 18.05
C SER A 153 -17.12 -15.04 17.31
N SER A 154 -16.78 -14.93 16.02
CA SER A 154 -16.48 -16.08 15.18
C SER A 154 -15.15 -16.77 15.50
N GLY A 155 -14.22 -16.13 16.23
CA GLY A 155 -12.93 -16.72 16.64
C GLY A 155 -12.03 -17.20 15.50
N ARG A 156 -12.45 -16.97 14.25
CA ARG A 156 -11.77 -17.37 13.03
C ARG A 156 -10.83 -16.25 12.57
N GLN A 157 -9.85 -16.63 11.78
CA GLN A 157 -9.05 -15.65 11.06
C GLN A 157 -9.92 -14.91 10.02
N LEU A 158 -9.69 -13.61 9.87
CA LEU A 158 -10.31 -12.81 8.82
C LEU A 158 -9.82 -13.28 7.44
N LYS A 159 -10.75 -13.35 6.50
CA LYS A 159 -10.42 -13.48 5.08
C LYS A 159 -10.22 -12.10 4.48
N TRP A 160 -9.48 -12.05 3.39
CA TRP A 160 -9.27 -10.81 2.66
C TRP A 160 -10.62 -10.23 2.20
N GLY A 161 -10.84 -8.95 2.50
CA GLY A 161 -12.13 -8.31 2.28
C GLY A 161 -13.05 -8.31 3.51
N GLU A 162 -12.60 -8.76 4.67
CA GLU A 162 -13.36 -8.71 5.93
C GLU A 162 -12.62 -7.88 6.99
N SER A 163 -13.34 -7.27 7.92
CA SER A 163 -12.79 -6.63 9.12
C SER A 163 -13.72 -6.84 10.32
N PHE A 164 -13.22 -6.63 11.55
CA PHE A 164 -14.03 -6.73 12.77
C PHE A 164 -14.68 -5.40 13.20
N CYS A 165 -14.42 -4.32 12.46
CA CYS A 165 -14.98 -3.00 12.71
C CYS A 165 -14.69 -2.07 11.53
N ASN A 166 -15.73 -1.50 10.90
CA ASN A 166 -15.61 -0.47 9.84
C ASN A 166 -16.41 0.79 10.15
#